data_AF-A0A4R3QIK2-F1
#
_entry.id   AF-A0A4R3QIK2-F1
#
_cell.length_a   1.000
_cell.length_b   1.000
_cell.length_c   1.000
_cell.angle_alpha   90.00
_cell.angle_beta   90.00
_cell.angle_gamma   90.00
#
_symmetry.space_group_name_H-M   'P 1'
#
loop_
_entity.id
_entity.type
_entity.pdbx_description
1 polymer ?
#
loop_
_entity_poly.entity_id
_entity_poly.type
_entity_poly.pdbx_seq_one_letter_code
_entity_poly.pdbx_strand_id
1 'polypeptide(L)' 'MTIALEIQVEELRAELRNADPAERRQIEAELEIARAELRVAIAEQEGAIDAAPPF' A
#
# COMPACT_ATOMS: atom_id res chain seq x y z
N MET A 1 -10.80 3.70 0.12
CA MET A 1 -9.74 3.51 1.12
C MET A 1 -8.47 2.98 0.43
N THR A 2 -8.55 1.87 -0.29
CA THR A 2 -7.44 1.31 -1.11
C THR A 2 -6.84 2.31 -2.11
N ILE A 3 -7.65 3.08 -2.84
CA ILE A 3 -7.16 4.08 -3.82
C ILE A 3 -6.15 5.07 -3.23
N ALA A 4 -6.37 5.54 -1.99
CA ALA A 4 -5.44 6.47 -1.34
C ALA A 4 -4.13 5.79 -0.95
N LEU A 5 -4.18 4.53 -0.52
CA LEU A 5 -3.00 3.72 -0.21
C LEU A 5 -2.20 3.37 -1.47
N GLU A 6 -2.87 3.10 -2.59
CA GLU A 6 -2.23 2.89 -3.90
C GLU A 6 -1.47 4.13 -4.36
N ILE A 7 -2.08 5.31 -4.21
CA ILE A 7 -1.41 6.59 -4.50
C ILE A 7 -0.19 6.77 -3.60
N GLN A 8 -0.32 6.59 -2.28
CA GLN A 8 0.80 6.71 -1.34
C GLN A 8 1.96 5.76 -1.69
N VAL A 9 1.66 4.51 -2.05
CA VAL A 9 2.68 3.54 -2.48
C VAL A 9 3.41 4.01 -3.72
N GLU A 10 2.71 4.58 -4.71
CA GLU A 10 3.36 5.09 -5.92
C GLU A 10 4.17 6.38 -5.68
N GLU A 11 3.70 7.26 -4.79
CA GLU A 11 4.46 8.44 -4.36
C GLU A 11 5.77 8.04 -3.67
N LEU A 12 5.71 7.11 -2.71
CA LEU A 12 6.90 6.60 -2.02
C LEU A 12 7.87 5.89 -2.97
N ARG A 13 7.38 5.18 -3.99
CA ARG A 13 8.24 4.60 -5.05
C ARG A 13 8.91 5.68 -5.89
N ALA A 14 8.20 6.76 -6.19
CA ALA A 14 8.75 7.87 -6.97
C ALA A 14 9.79 8.64 -6.16
N GLU A 15 9.54 8.86 -4.87
CA GLU A 15 10.48 9.48 -3.94
C GLU A 15 11.73 8.61 -3.77
N LEU A 16 11.56 7.32 -3.51
CA LEU A 16 12.66 6.38 -3.33
C LEU A 16 13.62 6.33 -4.54
N ARG A 17 13.10 6.51 -5.75
CA ARG A 17 13.91 6.55 -6.98
C ARG A 17 14.91 7.70 -6.98
N ASN A 18 14.58 8.82 -6.32
CA ASN A 18 15.39 10.03 -6.28
C ASN A 18 15.96 10.32 -4.87
N ALA A 19 15.71 9.44 -3.90
CA ALA A 19 16.09 9.66 -2.51
C ALA A 19 17.61 9.61 -2.32
N ASP A 20 18.10 10.51 -1.47
CA ASP A 20 19.46 10.46 -0.99
C ASP A 20 19.70 9.17 -0.17
N PRO A 21 20.92 8.61 -0.17
CA PRO A 21 21.22 7.37 0.57
C PRO A 21 20.87 7.43 2.06
N ALA A 22 20.89 8.62 2.66
CA ALA A 22 20.55 8.84 4.07
C ALA A 22 19.05 8.67 4.35
N GLU A 23 18.18 9.08 3.42
CA GLU A 23 16.71 9.06 3.56
C GLU A 23 16.10 7.79 2.96
N ARG A 24 16.81 7.16 2.03
CA ARG A 24 16.40 5.94 1.33
C ARG A 24 15.89 4.85 2.26
N ARG A 25 16.59 4.59 3.36
CA ARG A 25 16.21 3.55 4.33
C ARG A 25 14.88 3.87 5.03
N GLN A 26 14.63 5.14 5.32
CA GLN A 26 13.40 5.58 5.95
C GLN A 26 12.22 5.44 4.98
N ILE A 27 12.40 5.88 3.74
CA ILE A 27 11.38 5.76 2.68
C ILE A 27 11.09 4.29 2.35
N GLU A 28 12.12 3.42 2.33
CA GLU A 28 11.92 1.97 2.15
C GLU A 28 11.06 1.35 3.26
N ALA A 29 11.28 1.74 4.52
CA ALA A 29 10.48 1.27 5.65
C ALA A 29 9.02 1.76 5.56
N GLU A 30 8.81 3.02 5.19
CA GLU A 30 7.46 3.57 4.99
C GLU A 30 6.73 2.86 3.84
N LEU A 31 7.44 2.63 2.72
CA LEU A 31 6.91 1.89 1.58
C LEU A 31 6.54 0.45 1.93
N GLU A 32 7.32 -0.22 2.79
CA GLU A 32 7.01 -1.57 3.27
C GLU A 32 5.71 -1.58 4.09
N ILE A 33 5.54 -0.62 5.00
CA ILE A 33 4.33 -0.47 5.82
C ILE A 33 3.11 -0.21 4.92
N ALA A 34 3.19 0.78 4.02
CA ALA A 34 2.09 1.13 3.12
C ALA A 34 1.66 -0.04 2.22
N ARG A 35 2.61 -0.85 1.75
CA ARG A 35 2.32 -2.08 0.98
C ARG A 35 1.65 -3.16 1.82
N ALA A 36 2.05 -3.32 3.07
CA ALA A 36 1.43 -4.27 3.98
C ALA A 36 -0.02 -3.89 4.26
N GLU A 37 -0.27 -2.60 4.55
CA GLU A 37 -1.62 -2.06 4.74
C GLU A 37 -2.49 -2.21 3.50
N LEU A 38 -1.97 -1.87 2.32
CA LEU A 38 -2.69 -2.05 1.07
C LEU A 38 -3.08 -3.52 0.85
N ARG A 39 -2.19 -4.46 1.14
CA ARG A 39 -2.47 -5.90 1.02
C ARG A 39 -3.61 -6.32 1.95
N VAL A 40 -3.62 -5.83 3.19
CA VAL A 40 -4.71 -6.09 4.14
C VAL A 40 -6.02 -5.49 3.64
N ALA A 41 -6.01 -4.24 3.22
CA ALA A 41 -7.21 -3.55 2.73
C ALA A 41 -7.82 -4.21 1.48
N ILE A 42 -6.99 -4.75 0.58
CA ILE A 42 -7.45 -5.54 -0.56
C ILE A 42 -8.07 -6.86 -0.09
N ALA A 43 -7.39 -7.60 0.80
CA ALA A 43 -7.90 -8.88 1.31
C ALA A 43 -9.22 -8.71 2.08
N GLU A 44 -9.38 -7.64 2.86
CA GLU A 44 -10.64 -7.30 3.52
C GLU A 44 -11.75 -7.00 2.52
N GLN A 45 -11.44 -6.27 1.44
CA GLN A 45 -12.41 -5.97 0.39
C GLN A 45 -12.81 -7.22 -0.40
N GLU A 46 -11.86 -8.08 -0.76
CA GLU A 46 -12.13 -9.36 -1.44
C GLU A 46 -12.96 -10.30 -0.55
N GLY A 47 -12.60 -10.45 0.73
CA GLY A 47 -13.37 -11.26 1.68
C GLY A 47 -14.78 -10.73 1.95
N ALA A 48 -14.99 -9.42 1.86
CA ALA A 48 -16.32 -8.81 1.93
C ALA A 48 -17.16 -9.08 0.67
N ILE A 49 -16.53 -9.16 -0.51
CA ILE A 49 -17.20 -9.46 -1.77
C ILE A 49 -17.67 -10.93 -1.82
N ASP A 50 -16.86 -11.86 -1.30
CA ASP A 50 -17.17 -13.31 -1.29
C ASP A 50 -18.23 -13.71 -0.24
N ALA A 51 -18.52 -12.84 0.73
CA ALA A 51 -19.52 -13.08 1.78
C ALA A 51 -20.98 -12.78 1.35
N ALA A 52 -21.22 -12.39 0.09
CA ALA A 52 -22.58 -12.18 -0.41
C ALA A 52 -23.34 -13.53 -0.46
N PRO A 53 -24.53 -13.64 0.17
CA PRO A 53 -25.32 -14.86 0.08
C PRO A 53 -25.67 -15.14 -1.39
N PRO A 54 -25.66 -16.40 -1.85
CA PRO A 54 -26.23 -16.72 -3.15
C PRO A 54 -27.73 -16.47 -3.05
N PHE A 55 -28.19 -15.36 -3.65
CA PHE A 55 -29.62 -15.14 -3.89
C PHE A 55 -30.07 -16.02 -5.06
#